data_AF-A0A2E5EHY2-F1
#
_entry.id   AF-A0A2E5EHY2-F1
#
_cell.length_a   1.000
_cell.length_b   1.000
_cell.length_c   1.000
_cell.angle_alpha   90.00
_cell.angle_beta   90.00
_cell.angle_gamma   90.00
#
_symmetry.space_group_name_H-M   'P 1'
#
loop_
_entity.id
_entity.type
_entity.pdbx_description
1 polymer ?
#
loop_
_entity_poly.entity_id
_entity_poly.type
_entity_poly.pdbx_seq_one_letter_code
_entity_poly.pdbx_strand_id
1 'polypeptide(L)'
;MATLRKRFGIEYDEQFRTVPRVRTLPHLSLVICVFAAVELAAAEAGYPIKPVKVIVPFAPGGGSDTFVRIIQSGIKSADLLPEPLTVINVPGAGGTIGSRRAKNAYGDGYTILNLHDGILSAKYSGQAIYGPEAFKPIAATGLSEVTICVAEDSRFKTLRGMLEAAKKEKGSVSFGANLGATSHFAGLRLENALPGAELRFVAAGGGAKRFAAMKGGHLDVSTFTIGEYLTFRDGGLRAIAILNSERSPQFPDIPTAKEQGIDVVWDLMQYWWAPKATPDERVSYLAALLKKALATDEAREKFDELHIRPVFASGDELGALLAEREARVAELSIRKPIDLPSFPAYATIAVVLLGIGSFVGDHKPVAKRTGNSSNDWRLLLLSLVVVIVFVAVLSAHRVPFWLASLAFMCGLGLLLNRTRQHRMWVCAAAVAVALGCQVMFTRVLVVDLP
;
A
#
# COMPACT_ATOMS: atom_id res chain seq x y z
N MET A 1 -25.09 83.09 -27.12
CA MET A 1 -24.38 82.03 -27.88
C MET A 1 -24.68 80.68 -27.23
N ALA A 2 -25.92 80.24 -27.15
CA ALA A 2 -26.71 79.73 -28.27
C ALA A 2 -25.87 78.86 -29.22
N THR A 3 -26.06 77.54 -29.07
CA THR A 3 -25.96 76.53 -30.15
C THR A 3 -24.61 76.35 -30.83
N LEU A 4 -23.75 75.52 -30.22
CA LEU A 4 -22.92 74.50 -30.90
C LEU A 4 -22.57 73.35 -29.94
N ARG A 5 -23.57 72.94 -29.13
CA ARG A 5 -23.67 71.67 -28.42
C ARG A 5 -24.31 70.66 -29.37
N LYS A 6 -23.51 69.98 -30.19
CA LYS A 6 -23.87 68.83 -31.06
C LYS A 6 -22.60 68.49 -31.82
N ARG A 7 -21.89 67.40 -31.53
CA ARG A 7 -22.29 66.09 -32.06
C ARG A 7 -21.60 64.89 -31.39
N PHE A 8 -20.76 65.08 -30.38
CA PHE A 8 -20.05 63.97 -29.72
C PHE A 8 -19.95 64.24 -28.22
N GLY A 9 -20.98 63.82 -27.49
CA GLY A 9 -21.08 63.95 -26.04
C GLY A 9 -20.06 63.06 -25.34
N ILE A 10 -18.89 63.62 -25.09
CA ILE A 10 -17.84 63.05 -24.25
C ILE A 10 -17.47 64.14 -23.24
N GLU A 11 -18.01 64.05 -22.03
CA GLU A 11 -17.48 64.74 -20.85
C GLU A 11 -16.59 63.74 -20.10
N TYR A 12 -15.29 64.05 -20.03
CA TYR A 12 -14.31 63.38 -19.19
C TYR A 12 -14.41 63.99 -17.78
N ASP A 13 -14.68 63.17 -16.77
CA ASP A 13 -14.63 63.58 -15.37
C ASP A 13 -13.22 63.27 -14.81
N GLU A 14 -12.42 64.32 -14.61
CA GLU A 14 -11.16 64.27 -13.87
C GLU A 14 -11.44 64.36 -12.37
N GLN A 15 -11.59 63.22 -11.69
CA GLN A 15 -11.49 63.16 -10.23
C GLN A 15 -10.67 61.94 -9.76
N PHE A 16 -9.35 62.00 -9.96
CA PHE A 16 -8.41 61.23 -9.16
C PHE A 16 -7.98 62.05 -7.93
N ARG A 17 -8.40 61.60 -6.73
CA ARG A 17 -7.58 61.46 -5.50
C ARG A 17 -8.49 61.36 -4.27
N THR A 18 -8.73 60.14 -3.81
CA THR A 18 -8.66 59.77 -2.38
C THR A 18 -8.58 58.24 -2.29
N VAL A 19 -7.49 57.73 -1.72
CA VAL A 19 -7.35 56.29 -1.39
C VAL A 19 -8.05 56.08 -0.05
N PRO A 20 -9.02 55.16 0.08
CA PRO A 20 -9.63 54.91 1.38
C PRO A 20 -8.65 54.13 2.26
N ARG A 21 -8.36 54.68 3.45
CA ARG A 21 -7.69 53.96 4.53
C ARG A 21 -8.54 52.74 4.89
N VAL A 22 -8.02 51.55 4.61
CA VAL A 22 -8.60 50.28 5.09
C VAL A 22 -8.50 50.26 6.61
N ARG A 23 -9.63 50.44 7.29
CA ARG A 23 -9.78 50.17 8.72
C ARG A 23 -9.57 48.68 8.95
N THR A 24 -8.48 48.33 9.61
CA THR A 24 -8.23 46.99 10.14
C THR A 24 -9.33 46.63 11.14
N LEU A 25 -10.20 45.71 10.76
CA LEU A 25 -11.25 45.15 11.62
C LEU A 25 -10.61 44.26 12.70
N PRO A 26 -10.85 44.48 13.99
CA PRO A 26 -10.27 43.68 15.09
C PRO A 26 -10.89 42.28 15.23
N HIS A 27 -11.78 41.87 14.31
CA HIS A 27 -12.55 40.64 14.43
C HIS A 27 -11.82 39.38 13.91
N LEU A 28 -10.73 39.52 13.15
CA LEU A 28 -9.97 38.36 12.66
C LEU A 28 -9.15 37.69 13.78
N SER A 29 -8.74 38.44 14.80
CA SER A 29 -8.01 37.93 15.96
C SER A 29 -8.89 37.11 16.90
N LEU A 30 -10.20 37.37 16.93
CA LEU A 30 -11.13 36.66 17.81
C LEU A 30 -11.47 35.25 17.28
N VAL A 31 -11.49 35.06 15.95
CA VAL A 31 -11.76 33.76 15.33
C VAL A 31 -10.60 32.78 15.50
N ILE A 32 -9.35 33.27 15.54
CA ILE A 32 -8.15 32.45 15.77
C ILE A 32 -8.07 31.99 17.24
N CYS A 33 -8.49 32.81 18.20
CA CYS A 33 -8.52 32.42 19.62
C CYS A 33 -9.63 31.39 19.96
N VAL A 34 -10.75 31.38 19.23
CA VAL A 34 -11.83 30.41 19.48
C VAL A 34 -11.45 29.01 18.97
N PHE A 35 -10.67 28.88 17.90
CA PHE A 35 -10.19 27.56 17.43
C PHE A 35 -9.16 26.93 18.38
N ALA A 36 -8.34 27.73 19.07
CA ALA A 36 -7.37 27.24 20.04
C ALA A 36 -8.02 26.74 21.36
N ALA A 37 -9.19 27.28 21.73
CA ALA A 37 -9.90 26.87 22.95
C ALA A 37 -10.68 25.55 22.80
N VAL A 38 -11.03 25.16 21.56
CA VAL A 38 -11.79 23.91 21.31
C VAL A 38 -10.89 22.67 21.38
N GLU A 39 -9.58 22.79 21.13
CA GLU A 39 -8.65 21.65 21.29
C GLU A 39 -8.40 21.30 22.77
N LEU A 40 -8.47 22.26 23.69
CA LEU A 40 -8.23 22.01 25.12
C LEU A 40 -9.46 21.41 25.84
N ALA A 41 -10.67 21.65 25.35
CA ALA A 41 -11.91 21.14 25.96
C ALA A 41 -12.21 19.66 25.62
N ALA A 42 -11.50 19.06 24.65
CA ALA A 42 -11.66 17.65 24.30
C ALA A 42 -10.98 16.67 25.29
N ALA A 43 -10.24 17.19 26.28
CA ALA A 43 -9.59 16.40 27.33
C ALA A 43 -10.56 15.93 28.44
N GLU A 44 -11.74 16.55 28.57
CA GLU A 44 -12.71 16.24 29.64
C GLU A 44 -13.81 15.26 29.21
N ALA A 45 -14.03 15.08 27.90
CA ALA A 45 -14.92 14.05 27.39
C ALA A 45 -14.18 12.69 27.43
N GLY A 46 -14.52 11.83 28.39
CA GLY A 46 -13.88 10.54 28.60
C GLY A 46 -13.75 9.73 27.30
N TYR A 47 -12.53 9.38 26.91
CA TYR A 47 -12.28 8.60 25.69
C TYR A 47 -12.39 7.09 25.95
N PRO A 48 -12.95 6.31 25.01
CA PRO A 48 -13.60 6.73 23.75
C PRO A 48 -15.10 7.07 23.92
N ILE A 49 -15.60 8.07 23.16
CA ILE A 49 -17.04 8.45 23.07
C ILE A 49 -17.69 8.10 21.72
N LYS A 50 -16.96 7.40 20.85
CA LYS A 50 -17.45 6.89 19.56
C LYS A 50 -16.68 5.61 19.21
N PRO A 51 -17.17 4.80 18.26
CA PRO A 51 -16.49 3.56 17.87
C PRO A 51 -15.04 3.77 17.43
N VAL A 52 -14.13 2.92 17.94
CA VAL A 52 -12.74 2.87 17.50
C VAL A 52 -12.65 1.94 16.29
N LYS A 53 -12.03 2.38 15.20
CA LYS A 53 -11.92 1.62 13.95
C LYS A 53 -10.54 0.99 13.84
N VAL A 54 -10.49 -0.32 13.58
CA VAL A 54 -9.26 -1.04 13.27
C VAL A 54 -9.23 -1.32 11.78
N ILE A 55 -8.24 -0.76 11.09
CA ILE A 55 -7.95 -1.13 9.72
C ILE A 55 -7.16 -2.43 9.72
N VAL A 56 -7.66 -3.43 9.00
CA VAL A 56 -6.97 -4.69 8.71
C VAL A 56 -6.69 -4.72 7.21
N PRO A 57 -5.42 -4.69 6.77
CA PRO A 57 -5.11 -4.46 5.37
C PRO A 57 -5.18 -5.75 4.51
N PHE A 58 -6.13 -6.63 4.82
CA PHE A 58 -6.36 -7.93 4.20
C PHE A 58 -7.85 -8.24 4.09
N ALA A 59 -8.19 -9.20 3.23
CA ALA A 59 -9.56 -9.62 3.00
C ALA A 59 -10.18 -10.25 4.28
N PRO A 60 -11.52 -10.13 4.47
CA PRO A 60 -12.21 -10.79 5.56
C PRO A 60 -12.01 -12.32 5.57
N GLY A 61 -11.99 -12.92 6.75
CA GLY A 61 -11.85 -14.38 6.94
C GLY A 61 -10.43 -14.95 6.78
N GLY A 62 -9.44 -14.12 6.47
CA GLY A 62 -8.02 -14.51 6.49
C GLY A 62 -7.41 -14.39 7.89
N GLY A 63 -6.21 -14.97 8.09
CA GLY A 63 -5.54 -15.00 9.40
C GLY A 63 -5.41 -13.65 10.12
N SER A 64 -5.08 -12.58 9.39
CA SER A 64 -5.01 -11.21 9.96
C SER A 64 -6.37 -10.67 10.42
N ASP A 65 -7.45 -10.99 9.70
CA ASP A 65 -8.81 -10.60 10.08
C ASP A 65 -9.28 -11.41 11.30
N THR A 66 -9.06 -12.73 11.28
CA THR A 66 -9.36 -13.62 12.40
C THR A 66 -8.63 -13.19 13.68
N PHE A 67 -7.33 -12.87 13.59
CA PHE A 67 -6.54 -12.38 14.73
C PHE A 67 -7.19 -11.17 15.41
N VAL A 68 -7.57 -10.16 14.62
CA VAL A 68 -8.19 -8.93 15.15
C VAL A 68 -9.58 -9.21 15.71
N ARG A 69 -10.36 -10.10 15.08
CA ARG A 69 -11.68 -10.48 15.56
C ARG A 69 -11.65 -11.25 16.88
N ILE A 70 -10.60 -12.03 17.14
CA ILE A 70 -10.41 -12.68 18.46
C ILE A 70 -10.20 -11.62 19.54
N ILE A 71 -9.31 -10.65 19.30
CA ILE A 71 -9.10 -9.53 20.23
C ILE A 71 -10.39 -8.72 20.41
N GLN A 72 -11.12 -8.47 19.32
CA GLN A 72 -12.43 -7.81 19.35
C GLN A 72 -13.44 -8.59 20.21
N SER A 73 -13.48 -9.92 20.10
CA SER A 73 -14.35 -10.79 20.91
C SER A 73 -13.97 -10.73 22.39
N GLY A 74 -12.68 -10.77 22.71
CA GLY A 74 -12.19 -10.59 24.09
C GLY A 74 -12.58 -9.24 24.67
N ILE A 75 -12.44 -8.15 23.90
CA ILE A 75 -12.88 -6.80 24.31
C ILE A 75 -14.38 -6.77 24.61
N LYS A 76 -15.19 -7.37 23.71
CA LYS A 76 -16.65 -7.37 23.83
C LYS A 76 -17.14 -8.25 24.98
N SER A 77 -16.59 -9.44 25.16
CA SER A 77 -17.02 -10.40 26.19
C SER A 77 -16.73 -9.91 27.60
N ALA A 78 -15.64 -9.16 27.79
CA ALA A 78 -15.25 -8.61 29.08
C ALA A 78 -15.66 -7.13 29.27
N ASP A 79 -16.51 -6.58 28.38
CA ASP A 79 -17.01 -5.20 28.42
C ASP A 79 -15.89 -4.15 28.63
N LEU A 80 -14.76 -4.33 27.93
CA LEU A 80 -13.53 -3.56 28.17
C LEU A 80 -13.52 -2.19 27.51
N LEU A 81 -14.48 -1.92 26.62
CA LEU A 81 -14.55 -0.70 25.82
C LEU A 81 -15.99 -0.18 25.83
N PRO A 82 -16.24 1.08 26.23
CA PRO A 82 -17.60 1.63 26.30
C PRO A 82 -18.24 1.79 24.91
N GLU A 83 -17.41 1.79 23.87
CA GLU A 83 -17.80 1.94 22.48
C GLU A 83 -17.27 0.75 21.66
N PRO A 84 -17.94 0.34 20.58
CA PRO A 84 -17.52 -0.84 19.84
C PRO A 84 -16.19 -0.63 19.11
N LEU A 85 -15.32 -1.64 19.17
CA LEU A 85 -14.19 -1.76 18.25
C LEU A 85 -14.70 -2.29 16.90
N THR A 86 -14.56 -1.52 15.83
CA THR A 86 -15.05 -1.88 14.48
C THR A 86 -13.92 -2.29 13.56
N VAL A 87 -13.99 -3.50 12.99
CA VAL A 87 -13.01 -3.99 12.01
C VAL A 87 -13.35 -3.50 10.60
N ILE A 88 -12.37 -2.90 9.92
CA ILE A 88 -12.47 -2.41 8.55
C ILE A 88 -11.40 -3.08 7.69
N ASN A 89 -11.80 -4.00 6.83
CA ASN A 89 -10.90 -4.69 5.90
C ASN A 89 -10.59 -3.81 4.69
N VAL A 90 -9.30 -3.56 4.41
CA VAL A 90 -8.83 -2.75 3.27
C VAL A 90 -7.72 -3.53 2.53
N PRO A 91 -8.08 -4.53 1.71
CA PRO A 91 -7.11 -5.40 1.05
C PRO A 91 -6.37 -4.69 -0.10
N GLY A 92 -5.19 -5.23 -0.43
CA GLY A 92 -4.47 -4.95 -1.68
C GLY A 92 -2.99 -4.58 -1.49
N ALA A 93 -2.19 -4.82 -2.54
CA ALA A 93 -0.76 -4.52 -2.62
C ALA A 93 0.06 -4.92 -1.37
N GLY A 94 -0.09 -6.17 -0.90
CA GLY A 94 0.65 -6.67 0.27
C GLY A 94 0.27 -6.03 1.61
N GLY A 95 -0.81 -5.27 1.64
CA GLY A 95 -1.31 -4.53 2.81
C GLY A 95 -0.98 -3.03 2.79
N THR A 96 -0.21 -2.57 1.79
CA THR A 96 0.22 -1.17 1.69
C THR A 96 -0.94 -0.19 1.47
N ILE A 97 -2.04 -0.61 0.85
CA ILE A 97 -3.23 0.24 0.66
C ILE A 97 -3.89 0.55 2.01
N GLY A 98 -4.16 -0.47 2.82
CA GLY A 98 -4.78 -0.30 4.13
C GLY A 98 -3.86 0.42 5.13
N SER A 99 -2.56 0.08 5.17
CA SER A 99 -1.62 0.78 6.06
C SER A 99 -1.45 2.25 5.67
N ARG A 100 -1.47 2.59 4.38
CA ARG A 100 -1.42 3.99 3.91
C ARG A 100 -2.65 4.77 4.34
N ARG A 101 -3.83 4.15 4.26
CA ARG A 101 -5.08 4.74 4.75
C ARG A 101 -4.99 5.03 6.25
N ALA A 102 -4.44 4.11 7.03
CA ALA A 102 -4.24 4.31 8.47
C ALA A 102 -3.20 5.40 8.76
N LYS A 103 -2.05 5.40 8.06
CA LYS A 103 -1.01 6.43 8.17
C LYS A 103 -1.56 7.83 7.98
N ASN A 104 -2.49 8.00 7.03
CA ASN A 104 -3.09 9.27 6.66
C ASN A 104 -4.37 9.62 7.44
N ALA A 105 -4.78 8.79 8.40
CA ALA A 105 -5.96 9.05 9.22
C ALA A 105 -5.68 10.14 10.28
N TYR A 106 -6.75 10.73 10.83
CA TYR A 106 -6.64 11.67 11.94
C TYR A 106 -6.01 10.99 13.16
N GLY A 107 -5.06 11.66 13.82
CA GLY A 107 -4.42 11.18 15.05
C GLY A 107 -5.30 11.34 16.29
N ASP A 108 -6.62 11.15 16.19
CA ASP A 108 -7.55 11.32 17.32
C ASP A 108 -7.72 10.05 18.18
N GLY A 109 -7.02 8.96 17.81
CA GLY A 109 -7.10 7.66 18.48
C GLY A 109 -8.29 6.80 18.07
N TYR A 110 -9.14 7.24 17.14
CA TYR A 110 -10.32 6.46 16.69
C TYR A 110 -10.08 5.67 15.41
N THR A 111 -8.93 5.81 14.79
CA THR A 111 -8.49 4.94 13.69
C THR A 111 -7.13 4.36 14.04
N ILE A 112 -7.06 3.04 14.15
CA ILE A 112 -5.84 2.29 14.39
C ILE A 112 -5.66 1.24 13.31
N LEU A 113 -4.46 0.68 13.21
CA LEU A 113 -4.08 -0.34 12.24
C LEU A 113 -3.59 -1.56 13.00
N ASN A 114 -4.07 -2.74 12.62
CA ASN A 114 -3.36 -3.97 12.93
C ASN A 114 -2.66 -4.46 11.65
N LEU A 115 -1.35 -4.62 11.73
CA LEU A 115 -0.53 -5.14 10.65
C LEU A 115 0.66 -5.85 11.26
N HIS A 116 0.85 -7.11 10.87
CA HIS A 116 2.02 -7.92 11.23
C HIS A 116 3.32 -7.35 10.62
N ASP A 117 4.41 -8.13 10.64
CA ASP A 117 5.72 -7.76 10.03
C ASP A 117 5.68 -7.37 8.54
N GLY A 118 4.51 -7.43 7.89
CA GLY A 118 4.31 -6.90 6.55
C GLY A 118 4.64 -5.41 6.44
N ILE A 119 4.53 -4.63 7.52
CA ILE A 119 4.97 -3.23 7.55
C ILE A 119 6.49 -3.09 7.33
N LEU A 120 7.28 -4.03 7.85
CA LEU A 120 8.74 -4.09 7.65
C LEU A 120 9.05 -4.59 6.25
N SER A 121 8.48 -5.75 5.86
CA SER A 121 8.73 -6.35 4.54
C SER A 121 8.38 -5.40 3.40
N ALA A 122 7.26 -4.67 3.49
CA ALA A 122 6.85 -3.72 2.46
C ALA A 122 7.84 -2.55 2.28
N LYS A 123 8.43 -2.05 3.38
CA LYS A 123 9.48 -1.01 3.34
C LYS A 123 10.73 -1.54 2.64
N TYR A 124 11.26 -2.65 3.12
CA TYR A 124 12.52 -3.21 2.61
C TYR A 124 12.40 -3.84 1.22
N SER A 125 11.18 -4.15 0.78
CA SER A 125 10.91 -4.53 -0.61
C SER A 125 10.70 -3.37 -1.56
N GLY A 126 10.67 -2.13 -1.07
CA GLY A 126 10.31 -0.96 -1.87
C GLY A 126 8.84 -0.94 -2.31
N GLN A 127 7.97 -1.79 -1.74
CA GLN A 127 6.52 -1.71 -1.99
C GLN A 127 5.88 -0.52 -1.26
N ALA A 128 6.49 -0.09 -0.17
CA ALA A 128 6.16 1.13 0.54
C ALA A 128 7.43 1.96 0.75
N ILE A 129 7.31 3.28 0.62
CA ILE A 129 8.36 4.25 0.96
C ILE A 129 8.36 4.61 2.46
N TYR A 130 7.68 3.82 3.28
CA TYR A 130 7.50 4.03 4.71
C TYR A 130 7.38 2.68 5.42
N GLY A 131 7.74 2.65 6.70
CA GLY A 131 7.55 1.52 7.60
C GLY A 131 7.08 1.95 8.99
N PRO A 132 7.54 1.27 10.06
CA PRO A 132 7.14 1.57 11.44
C PRO A 132 7.30 3.05 11.83
N GLU A 133 8.32 3.73 11.29
CA GLU A 133 8.62 5.12 11.63
C GLU A 133 7.48 6.10 11.29
N ALA A 134 6.60 5.74 10.35
CA ALA A 134 5.45 6.55 9.94
C ALA A 134 4.24 6.46 10.89
N PHE A 135 4.32 5.65 11.94
CA PHE A 135 3.24 5.41 12.88
C PHE A 135 3.68 5.68 14.33
N LYS A 136 2.71 5.69 15.24
CA LYS A 136 2.94 5.59 16.67
C LYS A 136 2.62 4.15 17.12
N PRO A 137 3.60 3.38 17.63
CA PRO A 137 3.38 1.99 18.01
C PRO A 137 2.50 1.92 19.27
N ILE A 138 1.49 1.05 19.26
CA ILE A 138 0.59 0.82 20.41
C ILE A 138 1.07 -0.40 21.20
N ALA A 139 1.06 -1.57 20.57
CA ALA A 139 1.45 -2.83 21.19
C ALA A 139 1.82 -3.89 20.13
N ALA A 140 2.70 -4.82 20.49
CA ALA A 140 2.72 -6.16 19.90
C ALA A 140 1.81 -7.07 20.73
N THR A 141 1.04 -7.95 20.09
CA THR A 141 -0.05 -8.69 20.78
C THR A 141 -0.09 -10.19 20.52
N GLY A 142 0.72 -10.70 19.59
CA GLY A 142 0.73 -12.12 19.28
C GLY A 142 1.79 -12.48 18.25
N LEU A 143 2.22 -13.72 18.32
CA LEU A 143 3.25 -14.27 17.44
C LEU A 143 2.78 -15.63 16.91
N SER A 144 2.77 -15.78 15.60
CA SER A 144 2.48 -17.05 14.95
C SER A 144 3.77 -17.68 14.44
N GLU A 145 3.97 -18.95 14.77
CA GLU A 145 5.05 -19.76 14.20
C GLU A 145 4.81 -19.97 12.71
N VAL A 146 5.89 -20.02 11.93
CA VAL A 146 5.83 -20.22 10.47
C VAL A 146 6.42 -21.58 10.10
N THR A 147 5.68 -22.33 9.30
CA THR A 147 6.10 -23.61 8.73
C THR A 147 6.56 -23.45 7.28
N ILE A 148 7.49 -24.31 6.85
CA ILE A 148 7.76 -24.59 5.45
C ILE A 148 6.98 -25.84 5.07
N CYS A 149 6.07 -25.70 4.10
CA CYS A 149 5.20 -26.78 3.67
C CYS A 149 5.40 -27.13 2.21
N VAL A 150 5.10 -28.38 1.90
CA VAL A 150 5.08 -28.99 0.57
C VAL A 150 3.80 -29.80 0.40
N ALA A 151 3.44 -30.16 -0.84
CA ALA A 151 2.39 -31.14 -1.07
C ALA A 151 2.71 -32.48 -0.40
N GLU A 152 1.68 -33.24 0.01
CA GLU A 152 1.82 -34.52 0.71
C GLU A 152 2.76 -35.50 -0.03
N ASP A 153 2.55 -35.62 -1.33
CA ASP A 153 3.28 -36.48 -2.27
C ASP A 153 4.61 -35.89 -2.77
N SER A 154 4.99 -34.71 -2.27
CA SER A 154 6.21 -34.02 -2.71
C SER A 154 7.46 -34.89 -2.54
N ARG A 155 8.36 -34.75 -3.53
CA ARG A 155 9.71 -35.32 -3.53
C ARG A 155 10.58 -34.77 -2.39
N PHE A 156 10.26 -33.59 -1.87
CA PHE A 156 11.01 -32.98 -0.78
C PHE A 156 10.55 -33.52 0.57
N LYS A 157 11.45 -34.24 1.25
CA LYS A 157 11.19 -34.79 2.59
C LYS A 157 11.75 -33.91 3.72
N THR A 158 12.79 -33.12 3.42
CA THR A 158 13.49 -32.25 4.38
C THR A 158 13.71 -30.87 3.77
N LEU A 159 13.79 -29.84 4.61
CA LEU A 159 14.14 -28.46 4.22
C LEU A 159 15.54 -28.42 3.58
N ARG A 160 16.51 -29.11 4.19
CA ARG A 160 17.87 -29.15 3.64
C ARG A 160 17.92 -29.80 2.26
N GLY A 161 17.24 -30.94 2.06
CA GLY A 161 17.20 -31.61 0.76
C GLY A 161 16.55 -30.74 -0.32
N MET A 162 15.54 -29.94 0.05
CA MET A 162 14.92 -28.97 -0.85
C MET A 162 15.88 -27.83 -1.24
N LEU A 163 16.62 -27.25 -0.29
CA LEU A 163 17.58 -26.19 -0.58
C LEU A 163 18.81 -26.69 -1.37
N GLU A 164 19.27 -27.92 -1.12
CA GLU A 164 20.36 -28.53 -1.92
C GLU A 164 19.91 -28.78 -3.37
N ALA A 165 18.64 -29.15 -3.60
CA ALA A 165 18.10 -29.24 -4.95
C ALA A 165 18.11 -27.87 -5.66
N ALA A 166 17.68 -26.81 -4.96
CA ALA A 166 17.72 -25.44 -5.45
C ALA A 166 19.15 -24.90 -5.68
N LYS A 167 20.15 -25.46 -4.98
CA LYS A 167 21.57 -25.14 -5.17
C LYS A 167 22.18 -25.89 -6.35
N LYS A 168 21.82 -27.16 -6.54
CA LYS A 168 22.27 -27.99 -7.66
C LYS A 168 21.74 -27.48 -8.99
N GLU A 169 20.47 -27.11 -9.02
CA GLU A 169 19.80 -26.57 -10.19
C GLU A 169 19.01 -25.32 -9.79
N LYS A 170 19.60 -24.16 -10.08
CA LYS A 170 19.05 -22.86 -9.71
C LYS A 170 17.68 -22.64 -10.35
N GLY A 171 16.70 -22.27 -9.54
CA GLY A 171 15.32 -22.05 -9.96
C GLY A 171 14.48 -23.33 -10.14
N SER A 172 15.03 -24.51 -9.85
CA SER A 172 14.32 -25.81 -9.96
C SER A 172 13.22 -26.01 -8.92
N VAL A 173 13.26 -25.26 -7.81
CA VAL A 173 12.27 -25.31 -6.74
C VAL A 173 11.39 -24.08 -6.81
N SER A 174 10.11 -24.28 -7.09
CA SER A 174 9.12 -23.22 -7.12
C SER A 174 8.59 -22.91 -5.73
N PHE A 175 8.85 -21.68 -5.27
CA PHE A 175 8.46 -21.21 -3.95
C PHE A 175 7.31 -20.19 -4.07
N GLY A 176 6.13 -20.57 -3.60
CA GLY A 176 4.97 -19.69 -3.59
C GLY A 176 5.07 -18.62 -2.53
N ALA A 177 4.97 -17.35 -2.93
CA ALA A 177 4.99 -16.22 -2.01
C ALA A 177 4.04 -15.11 -2.47
N ASN A 178 3.73 -14.21 -1.55
CA ASN A 178 3.31 -12.87 -1.91
C ASN A 178 4.58 -12.01 -2.02
N LEU A 179 4.99 -11.66 -3.24
CA LEU A 179 6.22 -10.91 -3.48
C LEU A 179 6.23 -9.62 -2.66
N GLY A 180 7.35 -9.31 -2.03
CA GLY A 180 7.53 -8.17 -1.13
C GLY A 180 6.88 -8.29 0.26
N ALA A 181 6.11 -9.36 0.53
CA ALA A 181 5.53 -9.61 1.84
C ALA A 181 6.35 -10.62 2.65
N THR A 182 5.91 -10.88 3.89
CA THR A 182 6.61 -11.75 4.87
C THR A 182 6.90 -13.16 4.35
N SER A 183 6.04 -13.73 3.51
CA SER A 183 6.26 -15.05 2.89
C SER A 183 7.42 -15.06 1.89
N HIS A 184 7.63 -13.96 1.17
CA HIS A 184 8.77 -13.80 0.27
C HIS A 184 10.07 -13.67 1.07
N PHE A 185 10.06 -12.86 2.13
CA PHE A 185 11.22 -12.70 3.02
C PHE A 185 11.61 -14.00 3.72
N ALA A 186 10.64 -14.84 4.11
CA ALA A 186 10.93 -16.17 4.64
C ALA A 186 11.73 -17.02 3.63
N GLY A 187 11.34 -17.02 2.36
CA GLY A 187 12.08 -17.73 1.32
C GLY A 187 13.48 -17.15 1.06
N LEU A 188 13.61 -15.81 1.04
CA LEU A 188 14.93 -15.15 0.92
C LEU A 188 15.86 -15.51 2.09
N ARG A 189 15.33 -15.64 3.31
CA ARG A 189 16.12 -16.11 4.45
C ARG A 189 16.62 -17.54 4.27
N LEU A 190 15.79 -18.43 3.71
CA LEU A 190 16.22 -19.80 3.41
C LEU A 190 17.36 -19.84 2.39
N GLU A 191 17.29 -19.00 1.35
CA GLU A 191 18.36 -18.90 0.35
C GLU A 191 19.66 -18.36 0.97
N ASN A 192 19.57 -17.31 1.78
CA ASN A 192 20.73 -16.73 2.45
C ASN A 192 21.38 -17.72 3.44
N ALA A 193 20.58 -18.58 4.08
CA ALA A 193 21.07 -19.57 5.02
C ALA A 193 21.80 -20.75 4.35
N LEU A 194 21.59 -20.99 3.05
CA LEU A 194 22.37 -21.95 2.27
C LEU A 194 22.98 -21.29 1.01
N PRO A 195 24.20 -20.72 1.11
CA PRO A 195 24.83 -20.03 0.00
C PRO A 195 24.87 -20.87 -1.29
N GLY A 196 24.39 -20.24 -2.37
CA GLY A 196 24.27 -20.83 -3.71
C GLY A 196 22.91 -21.44 -4.02
N ALA A 197 22.04 -21.64 -3.02
CA ALA A 197 20.65 -22.05 -3.26
C ALA A 197 19.85 -20.92 -3.94
N GLU A 198 19.09 -21.28 -4.97
CA GLU A 198 18.28 -20.34 -5.73
C GLU A 198 16.87 -20.90 -5.96
N LEU A 199 15.90 -20.40 -5.20
CA LEU A 199 14.47 -20.67 -5.35
C LEU A 199 13.89 -19.81 -6.48
N ARG A 200 12.89 -20.36 -7.17
CA ARG A 200 12.07 -19.62 -8.12
C ARG A 200 10.82 -19.11 -7.41
N PHE A 201 10.80 -17.83 -7.05
CA PHE A 201 9.63 -17.21 -6.43
C PHE A 201 8.48 -17.06 -7.41
N VAL A 202 7.30 -17.55 -7.02
CA VAL A 202 6.06 -17.45 -7.79
C VAL A 202 5.06 -16.62 -7.00
N ALA A 203 4.54 -15.57 -7.62
CA ALA A 203 3.53 -14.71 -7.03
C ALA A 203 2.18 -15.44 -6.94
N ALA A 204 1.85 -15.93 -5.74
CA ALA A 204 0.64 -16.70 -5.49
C ALA A 204 -0.30 -16.07 -4.44
N GLY A 205 0.03 -14.88 -3.93
CA GLY A 205 -0.83 -14.12 -3.02
C GLY A 205 -0.87 -14.70 -1.60
N GLY A 206 -2.02 -14.59 -0.91
CA GLY A 206 -2.20 -15.04 0.48
C GLY A 206 -2.19 -16.56 0.66
N GLY A 207 -2.23 -17.04 1.92
CA GLY A 207 -2.16 -18.46 2.29
C GLY A 207 -3.11 -19.36 1.49
N ALA A 208 -4.41 -19.08 1.49
CA ALA A 208 -5.39 -19.91 0.77
C ALA A 208 -5.09 -20.08 -0.74
N LYS A 209 -4.65 -19.02 -1.43
CA LYS A 209 -4.28 -19.10 -2.85
C LYS A 209 -2.99 -19.91 -3.06
N ARG A 210 -2.02 -19.77 -2.16
CA ARG A 210 -0.78 -20.57 -2.16
C ARG A 210 -1.05 -22.05 -1.91
N PHE A 211 -1.95 -22.37 -0.97
CA PHE A 211 -2.40 -23.73 -0.73
C PHE A 211 -3.08 -24.34 -1.97
N ALA A 212 -4.04 -23.63 -2.58
CA ALA A 212 -4.70 -24.10 -3.80
C ALA A 212 -3.71 -24.34 -4.95
N ALA A 213 -2.72 -23.45 -5.12
CA ALA A 213 -1.70 -23.60 -6.14
C ALA A 213 -0.72 -24.77 -5.86
N MET A 214 -0.39 -25.06 -4.60
CA MET A 214 0.38 -26.27 -4.26
C MET A 214 -0.43 -27.53 -4.50
N LYS A 215 -1.72 -27.54 -4.11
CA LYS A 215 -2.62 -28.68 -4.38
C LYS A 215 -2.78 -28.95 -5.88
N GLY A 216 -2.76 -27.90 -6.71
CA GLY A 216 -2.77 -28.00 -8.17
C GLY A 216 -1.42 -28.34 -8.81
N GLY A 217 -0.35 -28.54 -8.02
CA GLY A 217 0.99 -28.85 -8.54
C GLY A 217 1.70 -27.67 -9.22
N HIS A 218 1.24 -26.43 -9.02
CA HIS A 218 1.85 -25.24 -9.60
C HIS A 218 3.01 -24.68 -8.75
N LEU A 219 3.16 -25.17 -7.52
CA LEU A 219 4.15 -24.75 -6.54
C LEU A 219 4.70 -25.98 -5.81
N ASP A 220 6.02 -26.05 -5.63
CA ASP A 220 6.66 -27.13 -4.87
C ASP A 220 6.61 -26.87 -3.35
N VAL A 221 6.77 -25.60 -2.94
CA VAL A 221 6.99 -25.19 -1.56
C VAL A 221 6.27 -23.85 -1.28
N SER A 222 5.77 -23.66 -0.06
CA SER A 222 5.41 -22.33 0.44
C SER A 222 5.46 -22.26 1.97
N THR A 223 5.30 -21.06 2.52
CA THR A 223 5.25 -20.79 3.96
C THR A 223 3.82 -20.58 4.45
N PHE A 224 3.49 -21.12 5.61
CA PHE A 224 2.19 -20.92 6.26
C PHE A 224 2.41 -20.62 7.73
N THR A 225 1.48 -19.92 8.37
CA THR A 225 1.46 -19.98 9.84
C THR A 225 1.07 -21.39 10.27
N ILE A 226 1.43 -21.80 11.49
CA ILE A 226 1.07 -23.12 12.00
C ILE A 226 -0.45 -23.35 12.01
N GLY A 227 -1.26 -22.33 12.33
CA GLY A 227 -2.72 -22.40 12.25
C GLY A 227 -3.25 -22.57 10.81
N GLU A 228 -2.65 -21.89 9.83
CA GLU A 228 -2.94 -22.12 8.40
C GLU A 228 -2.56 -23.55 7.99
N TYR A 229 -1.39 -24.03 8.39
CA TYR A 229 -0.94 -25.38 8.11
C TYR A 229 -1.95 -26.42 8.63
N LEU A 230 -2.41 -26.30 9.88
CA LEU A 230 -3.37 -27.25 10.45
C LEU A 230 -4.71 -27.26 9.71
N THR A 231 -5.17 -26.08 9.30
CA THR A 231 -6.39 -25.95 8.48
C THR A 231 -6.23 -26.63 7.12
N PHE A 232 -5.03 -26.62 6.55
CA PHE A 232 -4.76 -27.13 5.20
C PHE A 232 -4.17 -28.54 5.15
N ARG A 233 -3.66 -29.05 6.28
CA ARG A 233 -2.92 -30.32 6.39
C ARG A 233 -3.70 -31.48 5.77
N ASP A 234 -4.93 -31.65 6.21
CA ASP A 234 -5.80 -32.76 5.77
C ASP A 234 -6.22 -32.61 4.29
N GLY A 235 -6.00 -31.44 3.70
CA GLY A 235 -6.18 -31.16 2.28
C GLY A 235 -5.00 -31.59 1.39
N GLY A 236 -3.99 -32.26 1.95
CA GLY A 236 -2.82 -32.79 1.24
C GLY A 236 -1.56 -31.96 1.42
N LEU A 237 -1.35 -31.40 2.61
CA LEU A 237 -0.22 -30.52 2.92
C LEU A 237 0.64 -31.09 4.04
N ARG A 238 1.97 -31.13 3.82
CA ARG A 238 2.95 -31.62 4.79
C ARG A 238 3.98 -30.54 5.14
N ALA A 239 4.20 -30.31 6.43
CA ALA A 239 5.26 -29.43 6.91
C ALA A 239 6.60 -30.19 6.94
N ILE A 240 7.66 -29.57 6.44
CA ILE A 240 9.04 -30.12 6.44
C ILE A 240 9.99 -29.33 7.34
N ALA A 241 9.56 -28.17 7.85
CA ALA A 241 10.25 -27.44 8.91
C ALA A 241 9.31 -26.47 9.63
N ILE A 242 9.59 -26.19 10.90
CA ILE A 242 9.17 -24.97 11.61
C ILE A 242 10.35 -24.01 11.69
N LEU A 243 10.12 -22.72 11.45
CA LEU A 243 11.15 -21.68 11.49
C LEU A 243 11.33 -21.11 12.91
N ASN A 244 11.43 -21.98 13.91
CA ASN A 244 11.67 -21.62 15.31
C ASN A 244 13.11 -21.91 15.73
N SER A 245 13.51 -21.34 16.88
CA SER A 245 14.77 -21.68 17.54
C SER A 245 14.79 -23.10 18.10
N GLU A 246 13.65 -23.59 18.57
CA GLU A 246 13.46 -24.89 19.22
C GLU A 246 12.19 -25.57 18.69
N ARG A 247 12.06 -26.89 18.89
CA ARG A 247 10.86 -27.62 18.48
C ARG A 247 9.65 -27.12 19.23
N SER A 248 8.53 -27.03 18.52
CA SER A 248 7.24 -26.77 19.15
C SER A 248 6.81 -28.01 19.95
N PRO A 249 6.53 -27.89 21.27
CA PRO A 249 6.07 -29.03 22.08
C PRO A 249 4.80 -29.68 21.55
N GLN A 250 3.98 -28.90 20.84
CA GLN A 250 2.71 -29.35 20.26
C GLN A 250 2.89 -30.06 18.91
N PHE A 251 4.03 -29.82 18.24
CA PHE A 251 4.37 -30.44 16.95
C PHE A 251 5.77 -31.06 17.01
N PRO A 252 6.02 -32.01 17.93
CA PRO A 252 7.35 -32.57 18.16
C PRO A 252 7.89 -33.32 16.94
N ASP A 253 7.01 -33.79 16.04
CA ASP A 253 7.41 -34.52 14.84
C ASP A 253 7.93 -33.63 13.71
N ILE A 254 7.60 -32.33 13.73
CA ILE A 254 8.08 -31.38 12.72
C ILE A 254 9.43 -30.83 13.16
N PRO A 255 10.54 -31.12 12.45
CA PRO A 255 11.84 -30.60 12.81
C PRO A 255 11.91 -29.08 12.62
N THR A 256 12.76 -28.42 13.38
CA THR A 256 13.11 -27.02 13.10
C THR A 256 14.00 -26.91 11.86
N ALA A 257 14.14 -25.70 11.30
CA ALA A 257 15.17 -25.44 10.29
C ALA A 257 16.59 -25.65 10.84
N LYS A 258 16.83 -25.23 12.10
CA LYS A 258 18.15 -25.33 12.76
C LYS A 258 18.63 -26.76 12.92
N GLU A 259 17.75 -27.68 13.31
CA GLU A 259 18.07 -29.12 13.41
C GLU A 259 18.45 -29.74 12.07
N GLN A 260 18.01 -29.13 10.96
CA GLN A 260 18.36 -29.54 9.61
C GLN A 260 19.63 -28.85 9.11
N GLY A 261 20.32 -28.08 9.95
CA GLY A 261 21.53 -27.34 9.60
C GLY A 261 21.28 -26.06 8.80
N ILE A 262 20.06 -25.51 8.86
CA ILE A 262 19.66 -24.26 8.21
C ILE A 262 19.36 -23.24 9.31
N ASP A 263 20.26 -22.28 9.55
CA ASP A 263 20.13 -21.31 10.65
C ASP A 263 19.14 -20.19 10.32
N VAL A 264 17.85 -20.54 10.37
CA VAL A 264 16.74 -19.62 10.11
C VAL A 264 15.72 -19.72 11.22
N VAL A 265 15.43 -18.56 11.81
CA VAL A 265 14.27 -18.33 12.67
C VAL A 265 13.43 -17.24 12.05
N TRP A 266 12.14 -17.51 11.87
CA TRP A 266 11.18 -16.61 11.27
C TRP A 266 9.79 -16.89 11.82
N ASP A 267 9.20 -15.87 12.41
CA ASP A 267 7.88 -15.89 12.99
C ASP A 267 7.09 -14.68 12.45
N LEU A 268 5.78 -14.66 12.71
CA LEU A 268 4.89 -13.59 12.29
C LEU A 268 4.34 -12.86 13.52
N MET A 269 4.92 -11.72 13.86
CA MET A 269 4.50 -10.88 14.98
C MET A 269 3.39 -9.92 14.54
N GLN A 270 2.39 -9.73 15.39
CA GLN A 270 1.23 -8.85 15.18
C GLN A 270 1.37 -7.54 15.94
N TYR A 271 1.32 -6.42 15.23
CA TYR A 271 1.46 -5.08 15.80
C TYR A 271 0.21 -4.23 15.62
N TRP A 272 0.01 -3.34 16.57
CA TRP A 272 -1.02 -2.32 16.56
C TRP A 272 -0.38 -0.95 16.46
N TRP A 273 -0.92 -0.12 15.59
CA TRP A 273 -0.38 1.18 15.22
C TRP A 273 -1.46 2.25 15.28
N ALA A 274 -1.10 3.42 15.75
CA ALA A 274 -1.89 4.63 15.60
C ALA A 274 -1.23 5.57 14.57
N PRO A 275 -1.97 6.50 13.94
CA PRO A 275 -1.40 7.58 13.17
C PRO A 275 -0.34 8.34 13.98
N LYS A 276 0.72 8.83 13.32
CA LYS A 276 1.87 9.44 14.00
C LYS A 276 1.52 10.57 14.96
N ALA A 277 0.50 11.35 14.62
CA ALA A 277 0.02 12.50 15.39
C ALA A 277 -0.82 12.13 16.64
N THR A 278 -1.02 10.84 16.92
CA THR A 278 -1.87 10.41 18.04
C THR A 278 -1.26 10.77 19.40
N PRO A 279 -2.02 11.39 20.34
CA PRO A 279 -1.54 11.69 21.69
C PRO A 279 -1.12 10.45 22.47
N ASP A 280 -0.09 10.56 23.32
CA ASP A 280 0.45 9.43 24.09
C ASP A 280 -0.55 8.82 25.07
N GLU A 281 -1.45 9.64 25.62
CA GLU A 281 -2.55 9.17 26.47
C GLU A 281 -3.48 8.19 25.74
N ARG A 282 -3.79 8.46 24.46
CA ARG A 282 -4.66 7.60 23.63
C ARG A 282 -3.94 6.30 23.30
N VAL A 283 -2.66 6.38 22.96
CA VAL A 283 -1.82 5.20 22.73
C VAL A 283 -1.71 4.32 23.97
N SER A 284 -1.49 4.94 25.14
CA SER A 284 -1.40 4.23 26.43
C SER A 284 -2.73 3.58 26.79
N TYR A 285 -3.85 4.27 26.60
CA TYR A 285 -5.20 3.70 26.78
C TYR A 285 -5.40 2.47 25.90
N LEU A 286 -5.09 2.58 24.59
CA LEU A 286 -5.25 1.49 23.63
C LEU A 286 -4.33 0.30 23.95
N ALA A 287 -3.10 0.56 24.39
CA ALA A 287 -2.17 -0.49 24.82
C ALA A 287 -2.71 -1.23 26.06
N ALA A 288 -3.24 -0.50 27.05
CA ALA A 288 -3.85 -1.09 28.23
C ALA A 288 -5.10 -1.90 27.90
N LEU A 289 -5.94 -1.41 26.97
CA LEU A 289 -7.10 -2.14 26.44
C LEU A 289 -6.68 -3.46 25.81
N LEU A 290 -5.69 -3.44 24.92
CA LEU A 290 -5.18 -4.65 24.25
C LEU A 290 -4.57 -5.65 25.23
N LYS A 291 -3.87 -5.17 26.27
CA LYS A 291 -3.34 -6.02 27.35
C LYS A 291 -4.45 -6.77 28.07
N LYS A 292 -5.53 -6.06 28.43
CA LYS A 292 -6.70 -6.66 29.09
C LYS A 292 -7.42 -7.64 28.16
N ALA A 293 -7.58 -7.29 26.89
CA ALA A 293 -8.20 -8.15 25.89
C ALA A 293 -7.48 -9.49 25.75
N LEU A 294 -6.14 -9.48 25.67
CA LEU A 294 -5.32 -10.69 25.62
C LEU A 294 -5.44 -11.57 26.87
N ALA A 295 -5.77 -10.99 28.02
CA ALA A 295 -5.93 -11.72 29.27
C ALA A 295 -7.31 -12.39 29.40
N THR A 296 -8.26 -12.13 28.51
CA THR A 296 -9.59 -12.77 28.56
C THR A 296 -9.51 -14.26 28.20
N ASP A 297 -10.39 -15.08 28.80
CA ASP A 297 -10.45 -16.51 28.50
C ASP A 297 -10.81 -16.74 27.03
N GLU A 298 -11.78 -15.97 26.50
CA GLU A 298 -12.16 -15.96 25.08
C GLU A 298 -10.96 -15.77 24.13
N ALA A 299 -10.09 -14.79 24.42
CA ALA A 299 -8.90 -14.57 23.60
C ALA A 299 -7.87 -15.69 23.77
N ARG A 300 -7.64 -16.16 25.01
CA ARG A 300 -6.68 -17.23 25.31
C ARG A 300 -7.06 -18.53 24.62
N GLU A 301 -8.31 -18.98 24.75
CA GLU A 301 -8.81 -20.21 24.14
C GLU A 301 -8.67 -20.17 22.61
N LYS A 302 -9.07 -19.06 21.98
CA LYS A 302 -8.96 -18.92 20.52
C LYS A 302 -7.51 -18.80 20.03
N PHE A 303 -6.63 -18.20 20.83
CA PHE A 303 -5.19 -18.16 20.51
C PHE A 303 -4.58 -19.55 20.61
N ASP A 304 -4.95 -20.34 21.62
CA ASP A 304 -4.51 -21.71 21.77
C ASP A 304 -5.02 -22.61 20.63
N GLU A 305 -6.30 -22.51 20.26
CA GLU A 305 -6.90 -23.22 19.11
C GLU A 305 -6.16 -22.95 17.79
N LEU A 306 -5.69 -21.72 17.60
CA LEU A 306 -4.99 -21.29 16.38
C LEU A 306 -3.47 -21.32 16.51
N HIS A 307 -2.95 -21.78 17.65
CA HIS A 307 -1.52 -21.85 17.97
C HIS A 307 -0.81 -20.49 17.78
N ILE A 308 -1.48 -19.43 18.21
CA ILE A 308 -0.94 -18.07 18.27
C ILE A 308 -0.39 -17.87 19.68
N ARG A 309 0.92 -17.68 19.81
CA ARG A 309 1.52 -17.38 21.11
C ARG A 309 1.14 -15.96 21.51
N PRO A 310 0.45 -15.74 22.64
CA PRO A 310 0.22 -14.39 23.13
C PRO A 310 1.55 -13.74 23.49
N VAL A 311 1.75 -12.52 23.02
CA VAL A 311 2.91 -11.68 23.32
C VAL A 311 2.35 -10.31 23.67
N PHE A 312 2.85 -9.65 24.70
CA PHE A 312 2.50 -8.26 24.95
C PHE A 312 3.75 -7.43 25.17
N ALA A 313 4.01 -6.49 24.27
CA ALA A 313 5.06 -5.50 24.41
C ALA A 313 4.50 -4.12 24.01
N SER A 314 4.82 -3.08 24.78
CA SER A 314 4.40 -1.70 24.52
C SER A 314 5.48 -0.72 25.00
N GLY A 315 5.45 0.54 24.58
CA GLY A 315 6.45 1.53 24.97
C GLY A 315 7.87 1.13 24.54
N ASP A 316 8.84 1.28 25.44
CA ASP A 316 10.26 1.05 25.14
C ASP A 316 10.56 -0.41 24.77
N GLU A 317 9.88 -1.38 25.38
CA GLU A 317 10.01 -2.80 25.06
C GLU A 317 9.63 -3.07 23.59
N LEU A 318 8.53 -2.46 23.14
CA LEU A 318 8.10 -2.56 21.74
C LEU A 318 9.07 -1.84 20.79
N GLY A 319 9.65 -0.71 21.22
CA GLY A 319 10.70 -0.02 20.47
C GLY A 319 11.92 -0.91 20.23
N ALA A 320 12.41 -1.58 21.28
CA ALA A 320 13.53 -2.51 21.18
C ALA A 320 13.20 -3.72 20.29
N LEU A 321 12.02 -4.31 20.47
CA LEU A 321 11.53 -5.43 19.65
C LEU A 321 11.45 -5.05 18.16
N LEU A 322 10.94 -3.87 17.83
CA LEU A 322 10.87 -3.39 16.45
C LEU A 322 12.25 -3.18 15.84
N ALA A 323 13.19 -2.60 16.60
CA ALA A 323 14.56 -2.38 16.12
C ALA A 323 15.28 -3.70 15.81
N GLU A 324 15.16 -4.69 16.70
CA GLU A 324 15.73 -6.03 16.48
C GLU A 324 15.14 -6.66 15.20
N ARG A 325 13.82 -6.61 15.05
CA ARG A 325 13.16 -7.23 13.91
C ARG A 325 13.43 -6.49 12.61
N GLU A 326 13.47 -5.17 12.65
CA GLU A 326 13.83 -4.34 11.50
C GLU A 326 15.23 -4.67 11.00
N ALA A 327 16.22 -4.83 11.88
CA ALA A 327 17.57 -5.25 11.50
C ALA A 327 17.57 -6.58 10.73
N ARG A 328 16.83 -7.59 11.22
CA ARG A 328 16.71 -8.91 10.54
C ARG A 328 16.07 -8.82 9.15
N VAL A 329 15.15 -7.87 8.94
CA VAL A 329 14.52 -7.65 7.63
C VAL A 329 15.43 -6.84 6.71
N ALA A 330 16.15 -5.86 7.25
CA ALA A 330 17.02 -4.94 6.51
C ALA A 330 18.24 -5.63 5.88
N GLU A 331 18.76 -6.67 6.52
CA GLU A 331 19.88 -7.48 6.00
C GLU A 331 19.54 -8.23 4.71
N LEU A 332 18.25 -8.41 4.42
CA LEU A 332 17.80 -9.20 3.27
C LEU A 332 17.79 -8.32 2.02
N SER A 333 18.70 -8.61 1.10
CA SER A 333 18.63 -8.05 -0.25
C SER A 333 17.53 -8.75 -1.04
N ILE A 334 16.55 -7.98 -1.50
CA ILE A 334 15.64 -8.48 -2.53
C ILE A 334 16.39 -8.46 -3.84
N ARG A 335 16.45 -9.63 -4.51
CA ARG A 335 16.97 -9.70 -5.87
C ARG A 335 16.22 -8.68 -6.70
N LYS A 336 16.96 -7.78 -7.36
CA LYS A 336 16.36 -6.90 -8.36
C LYS A 336 15.58 -7.80 -9.32
N PRO A 337 14.29 -7.55 -9.55
CA PRO A 337 13.57 -8.29 -10.58
C PRO A 337 14.39 -8.22 -11.85
N ILE A 338 14.55 -9.35 -12.55
CA ILE A 338 15.16 -9.36 -13.89
C ILE A 338 14.40 -8.29 -14.67
N ASP A 339 15.11 -7.27 -15.18
CA ASP A 339 14.50 -6.23 -16.00
C ASP A 339 13.87 -6.93 -17.20
N LEU A 340 12.57 -7.21 -17.11
CA LEU A 340 11.83 -7.73 -18.23
C LEU A 340 11.93 -6.66 -19.32
N PRO A 341 12.16 -7.07 -20.58
CA PRO A 341 12.22 -6.13 -21.68
C PRO A 341 10.99 -5.22 -21.60
N SER A 342 11.18 -3.89 -21.56
CA SER A 342 10.11 -2.97 -21.22
C SER A 342 8.98 -3.05 -22.22
N PHE A 343 7.92 -3.80 -21.88
CA PHE A 343 6.75 -3.99 -22.73
C PHE A 343 6.20 -2.64 -23.25
N PRO A 344 6.15 -1.55 -22.46
CA PRO A 344 5.82 -0.23 -22.97
C PRO A 344 6.74 0.28 -24.08
N ALA A 345 8.05 0.01 -24.03
CA ALA A 345 8.97 0.40 -25.11
C ALA A 345 8.77 -0.45 -26.35
N TYR A 346 8.58 -1.78 -26.23
CA TYR A 346 8.25 -2.63 -27.38
C TYR A 346 6.92 -2.25 -28.02
N ALA A 347 5.90 -1.98 -27.21
CA ALA A 347 4.61 -1.48 -27.68
C ALA A 347 4.77 -0.12 -28.37
N THR A 348 5.58 0.79 -27.82
CA THR A 348 5.88 2.10 -28.42
C THR A 348 6.60 1.94 -29.76
N ILE A 349 7.63 1.08 -29.83
CA ILE A 349 8.35 0.76 -31.07
C ILE A 349 7.39 0.16 -32.09
N ALA A 350 6.53 -0.78 -31.69
CA ALA A 350 5.53 -1.38 -32.57
C ALA A 350 4.53 -0.35 -33.11
N VAL A 351 4.04 0.57 -32.28
CA VAL A 351 3.15 1.67 -32.70
C VAL A 351 3.86 2.62 -33.66
N VAL A 352 5.12 2.97 -33.38
CA VAL A 352 5.93 3.82 -34.28
C VAL A 352 6.16 3.12 -35.62
N LEU A 353 6.50 1.84 -35.62
CA LEU A 353 6.70 1.05 -36.84
C LEU A 353 5.41 0.88 -37.65
N LEU A 354 4.28 0.63 -37.00
CA LEU A 354 2.96 0.59 -37.65
C LEU A 354 2.56 1.96 -38.21
N GLY A 355 2.88 3.04 -37.50
CA GLY A 355 2.69 4.41 -37.97
C GLY A 355 3.53 4.73 -39.20
N ILE A 356 4.81 4.33 -39.23
CA ILE A 356 5.69 4.45 -40.39
C ILE A 356 5.20 3.57 -41.54
N GLY A 357 4.79 2.33 -41.26
CA GLY A 357 4.23 1.40 -42.25
C GLY A 357 2.95 1.92 -42.91
N SER A 358 2.09 2.60 -42.14
CA SER A 358 0.93 3.32 -42.68
C SER A 358 1.31 4.51 -43.56
N PHE A 359 2.54 5.01 -43.46
CA PHE A 359 3.06 6.15 -44.22
C PHE A 359 3.78 5.72 -45.51
N VAL A 360 4.38 4.52 -45.50
CA VAL A 360 5.12 3.94 -46.63
C VAL A 360 4.22 3.05 -47.49
N GLY A 361 3.09 2.55 -46.95
CA GLY A 361 2.11 1.81 -47.74
C GLY A 361 1.46 2.70 -48.80
N ASP A 362 1.59 2.30 -50.07
CA ASP A 362 1.03 2.98 -51.24
C ASP A 362 -0.42 3.44 -50.99
N HIS A 363 -0.57 4.73 -50.74
CA HIS A 363 -1.89 5.37 -50.71
C HIS A 363 -2.41 5.41 -52.14
N LYS A 364 -3.16 4.38 -52.56
CA LYS A 364 -4.02 4.50 -53.73
C LYS A 364 -4.88 5.75 -53.53
N PRO A 365 -4.94 6.69 -54.50
CA PRO A 365 -5.64 7.94 -54.34
C PRO A 365 -7.12 7.65 -54.10
N VAL A 366 -7.57 7.80 -52.86
CA VAL A 366 -8.99 7.80 -52.52
C VAL A 366 -9.61 9.00 -53.21
N ALA A 367 -10.66 8.77 -53.99
CA ALA A 367 -11.39 9.78 -54.74
C ALA A 367 -11.66 11.01 -53.86
N LYS A 368 -11.38 12.21 -54.40
CA LYS A 368 -11.59 13.51 -53.75
C LYS A 368 -13.00 13.57 -53.14
N ARG A 369 -13.10 13.39 -51.82
CA ARG A 369 -14.28 13.86 -51.08
C ARG A 369 -14.23 15.38 -51.13
N THR A 370 -15.25 15.96 -51.77
CA THR A 370 -15.53 17.39 -51.78
C THR A 370 -15.92 17.83 -50.37
N GLY A 371 -14.91 18.22 -49.60
CA GLY A 371 -15.06 18.78 -48.26
C GLY A 371 -13.71 19.26 -47.80
N ASN A 372 -13.59 20.56 -47.51
CA ASN A 372 -12.35 21.21 -47.11
C ASN A 372 -11.90 20.78 -45.69
N SER A 373 -11.44 19.53 -45.53
CA SER A 373 -10.69 19.11 -44.35
C SER A 373 -9.21 19.09 -44.73
N SER A 374 -8.49 20.16 -44.36
CA SER A 374 -7.04 20.16 -44.38
C SER A 374 -6.54 18.97 -43.55
N ASN A 375 -5.99 17.94 -44.21
CA ASN A 375 -5.23 16.87 -43.55
C ASN A 375 -3.96 17.51 -42.96
N ASP A 376 -4.09 18.09 -41.78
CA ASP A 376 -2.99 18.71 -41.05
C ASP A 376 -2.17 17.63 -40.35
N TRP A 377 -1.40 16.87 -41.12
CA TRP A 377 -0.41 15.90 -40.63
C TRP A 377 0.54 16.51 -39.57
N ARG A 378 0.73 17.84 -39.63
CA ARG A 378 1.46 18.63 -38.63
C ARG A 378 0.81 18.60 -37.24
N LEU A 379 -0.53 18.62 -37.16
CA LEU A 379 -1.26 18.53 -35.90
C LEU A 379 -1.13 17.13 -35.29
N LEU A 380 -1.12 16.09 -36.12
CA LEU A 380 -0.88 14.71 -35.68
C LEU A 380 0.54 14.50 -35.15
N LEU A 381 1.55 15.05 -35.81
CA LEU A 381 2.93 14.99 -35.31
C LEU A 381 3.11 15.78 -34.01
N LEU A 382 2.53 16.98 -33.92
CA LEU A 382 2.62 17.77 -32.69
C LEU A 382 1.89 17.09 -31.52
N SER A 383 0.72 16.49 -31.75
CA SER A 383 0.01 15.77 -30.68
C SER A 383 0.81 14.55 -30.21
N LEU A 384 1.46 13.82 -31.12
CA LEU A 384 2.35 12.72 -30.77
C LEU A 384 3.55 13.19 -29.94
N VAL A 385 4.19 14.30 -30.32
CA VAL A 385 5.30 14.89 -29.54
C VAL A 385 4.84 15.29 -28.14
N VAL A 386 3.67 15.90 -28.01
CA VAL A 386 3.10 16.30 -26.70
C VAL A 386 2.86 15.08 -25.81
N VAL A 387 2.38 13.96 -26.38
CA VAL A 387 2.21 12.70 -25.64
C VAL A 387 3.55 12.13 -25.20
N ILE A 388 4.56 12.08 -26.08
CA ILE A 388 5.89 11.55 -25.76
C ILE A 388 6.54 12.36 -24.63
N VAL A 389 6.45 13.69 -24.68
CA VAL A 389 6.99 14.58 -23.64
C VAL A 389 6.28 14.35 -22.31
N PHE A 390 4.95 14.18 -22.31
CA PHE A 390 4.20 13.88 -21.09
C PHE A 390 4.63 12.55 -20.45
N VAL A 391 4.78 11.49 -21.26
CA VAL A 391 5.26 10.19 -20.78
C VAL A 391 6.68 10.29 -20.21
N ALA A 392 7.57 11.03 -20.87
CA ALA A 392 8.93 11.25 -20.39
C ALA A 392 8.97 12.01 -19.05
N VAL A 393 8.13 13.04 -18.90
CA VAL A 393 8.02 13.82 -17.65
C VAL A 393 7.52 12.97 -16.49
N LEU A 394 6.48 12.14 -16.72
CA LEU A 394 5.99 11.22 -15.70
C LEU A 394 7.02 10.15 -15.32
N SER A 395 7.76 9.64 -16.31
CA SER A 395 8.80 8.62 -16.08
C SER A 395 10.00 9.16 -15.29
N ALA A 396 10.23 10.47 -15.32
CA ALA A 396 11.34 11.10 -14.60
C ALA A 396 11.06 11.32 -13.10
N HIS A 397 9.81 11.18 -12.65
CA HIS A 397 9.38 11.40 -11.25
C HIS A 397 9.76 12.75 -10.64
N ARG A 398 10.02 13.78 -11.47
CA ARG A 398 10.44 15.12 -11.00
C ARG A 398 9.30 16.12 -10.87
N VAL A 399 8.15 15.81 -11.45
CA VAL A 399 7.00 16.70 -11.54
C VAL A 399 5.77 15.95 -11.05
N PRO A 400 4.99 16.50 -10.11
CA PRO A 400 3.81 15.82 -9.59
C PRO A 400 2.78 15.59 -10.70
N PHE A 401 2.15 14.42 -10.70
CA PHE A 401 1.23 13.95 -11.75
C PHE A 401 0.19 14.99 -12.20
N TRP A 402 -0.38 15.74 -11.25
CA TRP A 402 -1.43 16.73 -11.56
C TRP A 402 -0.91 17.89 -12.40
N LEU A 403 0.33 18.33 -12.14
CA LEU A 403 0.96 19.41 -12.89
C LEU A 403 1.33 18.94 -14.29
N ALA A 404 1.86 17.72 -14.40
CA ALA A 404 2.18 17.09 -15.68
C ALA A 404 0.90 16.88 -16.53
N SER A 405 -0.18 16.39 -15.92
CA SER A 405 -1.45 16.14 -16.59
C SER A 405 -2.14 17.43 -17.02
N LEU A 406 -2.07 18.47 -16.19
CA LEU A 406 -2.58 19.80 -16.52
C LEU A 406 -1.81 20.40 -17.71
N ALA A 407 -0.47 20.33 -17.69
CA ALA A 407 0.35 20.80 -18.81
C ALA A 407 0.05 20.04 -20.12
N PHE A 408 -0.11 18.72 -20.05
CA PHE A 408 -0.48 17.89 -21.19
C PHE A 408 -1.85 18.25 -21.78
N MET A 409 -2.88 18.33 -20.93
CA MET A 409 -4.25 18.60 -21.37
C MET A 409 -4.42 20.03 -21.90
N CYS A 410 -3.78 21.02 -21.26
CA CYS A 410 -3.72 22.39 -21.77
C CYS A 410 -2.96 22.46 -23.10
N GLY A 411 -1.82 21.78 -23.21
CA GLY A 411 -1.01 21.73 -24.43
C GLY A 411 -1.79 21.14 -25.60
N LEU A 412 -2.41 19.98 -25.41
CA LEU A 412 -3.22 19.30 -26.43
C LEU A 412 -4.47 20.11 -26.80
N GLY A 413 -5.16 20.66 -25.81
CA GLY A 413 -6.36 21.46 -26.00
C GLY A 413 -6.11 22.78 -26.76
N LEU A 414 -5.00 23.46 -26.47
CA LEU A 414 -4.58 24.65 -27.22
C LEU A 414 -4.15 24.32 -28.65
N LEU A 415 -3.63 23.11 -28.87
CA LEU A 415 -3.19 22.64 -30.18
C LEU A 415 -4.35 22.32 -31.12
N LEU A 416 -5.36 21.64 -30.59
CA LEU A 416 -6.52 21.17 -31.35
C LEU A 416 -7.53 22.30 -31.59
N ASN A 417 -7.52 23.35 -30.75
CA ASN A 417 -8.48 24.44 -30.84
C ASN A 417 -7.94 25.63 -31.63
N ARG A 418 -8.30 25.71 -32.92
CA ARG A 418 -7.90 26.79 -33.83
C ARG A 418 -8.54 28.14 -33.52
N THR A 419 -9.67 28.20 -32.81
CA THR A 419 -10.38 29.46 -32.51
C THR A 419 -10.00 30.02 -31.13
N ARG A 420 -9.54 31.27 -31.08
CA ARG A 420 -9.12 31.95 -29.84
C ARG A 420 -10.23 32.06 -28.78
N GLN A 421 -11.48 32.08 -29.22
CA GLN A 421 -12.65 32.33 -28.38
C GLN A 421 -12.92 31.24 -27.32
N HIS A 422 -12.38 30.03 -27.49
CA HIS A 422 -12.65 28.89 -26.61
C HIS A 422 -11.43 28.41 -25.81
N ARG A 423 -10.27 29.07 -25.94
CA ARG A 423 -9.02 28.63 -25.28
C ARG A 423 -9.10 28.63 -23.76
N MET A 424 -9.75 29.63 -23.16
CA MET A 424 -9.93 29.70 -21.70
C MET A 424 -10.79 28.56 -21.17
N TRP A 425 -11.87 28.22 -21.87
CA TRP A 425 -12.77 27.11 -21.49
C TRP A 425 -12.08 25.75 -21.59
N VAL A 426 -11.22 25.57 -22.60
CA VAL A 426 -10.42 24.35 -22.75
C VAL A 426 -9.40 24.21 -21.61
N CYS A 427 -8.70 25.28 -21.24
CA CYS A 427 -7.79 25.26 -20.09
C CYS A 427 -8.55 24.99 -18.78
N ALA A 428 -9.73 25.59 -18.58
CA ALA A 428 -10.54 25.35 -17.40
C ALA A 428 -11.02 23.89 -17.30
N ALA A 429 -11.47 23.31 -18.41
CA ALA A 429 -11.84 21.90 -18.48
C ALA A 429 -10.63 20.97 -18.23
N ALA A 430 -9.45 21.31 -18.77
CA ALA A 430 -8.22 20.57 -18.54
C ALA A 430 -7.82 20.56 -17.06
N VAL A 431 -7.92 21.70 -16.37
CA VAL A 431 -7.66 21.81 -14.93
C VAL A 431 -8.65 20.95 -14.14
N ALA A 432 -9.95 21.03 -14.46
CA ALA A 432 -10.98 20.26 -13.78
C ALA A 432 -10.77 18.74 -13.96
N VAL A 433 -10.43 18.29 -15.17
CA VAL A 433 -10.14 16.88 -15.45
C VAL A 433 -8.84 16.43 -14.78
N ALA A 434 -7.77 17.24 -14.80
CA ALA A 434 -6.50 16.88 -14.16
C ALA A 434 -6.65 16.73 -12.64
N LEU A 435 -7.32 17.68 -11.98
CA LEU A 435 -7.61 17.61 -10.54
C LEU A 435 -8.59 16.48 -10.23
N GLY A 436 -9.62 16.28 -11.07
CA GLY A 436 -10.57 15.17 -10.95
C GLY A 436 -9.88 13.81 -11.05
N CYS A 437 -8.99 13.62 -12.03
CA CYS A 437 -8.17 12.41 -12.16
C CYS A 437 -7.26 12.23 -10.94
N GLN A 438 -6.59 13.28 -10.46
CA GLN A 438 -5.77 13.16 -9.25
C GLN A 438 -6.59 12.71 -8.05
N VAL A 439 -7.77 13.31 -7.82
CA VAL A 439 -8.67 12.90 -6.73
C VAL A 439 -9.16 11.48 -6.94
N MET A 440 -9.58 11.11 -8.14
CA MET A 440 -10.01 9.76 -8.46
C MET A 440 -8.91 8.73 -8.20
N PHE A 441 -7.70 8.93 -8.73
CA PHE A 441 -6.61 7.98 -8.57
C PHE A 441 -6.07 7.92 -7.12
N THR A 442 -5.92 9.07 -6.45
CA THR A 442 -5.35 9.09 -5.08
C THR A 442 -6.36 8.77 -3.99
N ARG A 443 -7.61 9.23 -4.11
CA ARG A 443 -8.63 9.09 -3.06
C ARG A 443 -9.62 7.98 -3.31
N VAL A 444 -9.97 7.69 -4.57
CA VAL A 444 -10.93 6.62 -4.90
C VAL A 444 -10.20 5.31 -5.18
N LEU A 445 -9.17 5.33 -6.03
CA LEU A 445 -8.43 4.13 -6.44
C LEU A 445 -7.21 3.82 -5.57
N VAL A 446 -6.79 4.76 -4.71
CA VAL A 446 -5.66 4.61 -3.77
C VAL A 446 -4.37 4.17 -4.48
N VAL A 447 -4.15 4.70 -5.68
CA VAL A 447 -2.93 4.49 -6.47
C VAL A 447 -1.94 5.60 -6.12
N ASP A 448 -0.68 5.23 -5.86
CA ASP A 448 0.42 6.21 -5.81
C ASP A 448 0.67 6.73 -7.22
N LEU A 449 0.25 7.97 -7.46
CA LEU A 449 0.64 8.70 -8.64
C LEU A 449 2.03 9.35 -8.39
N PRO A 450 2.91 9.37 -9.40
CA PRO A 450 4.24 9.95 -9.30
C PRO A 450 4.25 11.46 -9.07
#